data_AF-A0A2T4CJB8-F1
#
_entry.id   AF-A0A2T4CJB8-F1
#
_cell.length_a   1.000
_cell.length_b   1.000
_cell.length_c   1.000
_cell.angle_alpha   90.00
_cell.angle_beta   90.00
_cell.angle_gamma   90.00
#
_symmetry.space_group_name_H-M   'P 1'
#
loop_
_entity.id
_entity.type
_entity.pdbx_description
1 polymer ?
#
loop_
_entity_poly.entity_id
_entity_poly.type
_entity_poly.pdbx_seq_one_letter_code
_entity_poly.pdbx_strand_id
1 'polypeptide(L)'
;MGCGSSSPEEPLVPQRVLWLRHSALNKSEIFVHQDGQPPDSIPLYSAQLHTYTKPSLRFFQGPIGGGPQVGEGNFHQMTSNTDLSLRGQSFKLNMSQLSLDFTLKGTPMGELKWKKNKFTGGSLELVDGNDRVLAKVKSNGMNLTEKRLEIYIPCDDFFSDLIILSAIAAKQVTDITTDHTAVVY
;
A
#
# COMPACT_ATOMS: atom_id res chain seq x y z
N MET A 1 25.05 -37.94 -0.61
CA MET A 1 25.06 -36.79 0.33
C MET A 1 25.64 -35.61 -0.43
N GLY A 2 24.80 -34.65 -0.83
CA GLY A 2 25.25 -33.41 -1.45
C GLY A 2 24.67 -32.26 -0.66
N CYS A 3 25.49 -31.62 0.17
CA CYS A 3 25.12 -30.37 0.84
C CYS A 3 25.03 -29.30 -0.24
N GLY A 4 23.82 -28.93 -0.65
CA GLY A 4 23.59 -27.71 -1.42
C GLY A 4 23.93 -26.53 -0.52
N SER A 5 25.08 -25.91 -0.77
CA SER A 5 25.44 -24.62 -0.19
C SER A 5 24.42 -23.60 -0.67
N SER A 6 23.45 -23.27 0.17
CA SER A 6 22.62 -22.08 -0.01
C SER A 6 23.54 -20.87 0.16
N SER A 7 23.99 -20.29 -0.95
CA SER A 7 24.61 -18.98 -0.94
C SER A 7 23.68 -18.01 -0.19
N PRO A 8 24.18 -17.17 0.72
CA PRO A 8 23.35 -16.17 1.36
C PRO A 8 22.79 -15.27 0.25
N GLU A 9 21.47 -15.23 0.12
CA GLU A 9 20.76 -14.32 -0.79
C GLU A 9 21.21 -12.90 -0.44
N GLU A 10 21.81 -12.18 -1.40
CA GLU A 10 22.20 -10.79 -1.17
C GLU A 10 20.99 -9.98 -0.70
N PRO A 11 21.15 -9.11 0.31
CA PRO A 11 20.03 -8.33 0.81
C PRO A 11 19.46 -7.45 -0.30
N LEU A 12 18.16 -7.57 -0.57
CA LEU A 12 17.46 -6.74 -1.55
C LEU A 12 17.64 -5.25 -1.21
N VAL A 13 18.26 -4.51 -2.11
CA VAL A 13 18.44 -3.06 -1.99
C VAL A 13 17.24 -2.35 -2.61
N PRO A 14 16.52 -1.48 -1.88
CA PRO A 14 15.39 -0.75 -2.43
C PRO A 14 15.86 0.25 -3.49
N GLN A 15 15.22 0.22 -4.65
CA GLN A 15 15.41 1.17 -5.75
C GLN A 15 14.73 2.51 -5.47
N ARG A 16 13.62 2.49 -4.71
CA ARG A 16 12.89 3.68 -4.28
C ARG A 16 12.38 3.51 -2.86
N VAL A 17 12.49 4.58 -2.07
CA VAL A 17 12.00 4.63 -0.69
C VAL A 17 11.08 5.83 -0.54
N LEU A 18 9.90 5.59 0.03
CA LEU A 18 8.85 6.57 0.25
C LEU A 18 8.34 6.49 1.69
N TRP A 19 7.88 7.63 2.21
CA TRP A 19 7.26 7.73 3.53
C TRP A 19 5.77 8.01 3.37
N LEU A 20 4.93 7.11 3.90
CA LEU A 20 3.49 7.29 4.02
C LEU A 20 3.21 7.82 5.43
N ARG A 21 2.80 9.09 5.53
CA ARG A 21 2.63 9.80 6.81
C ARG A 21 1.19 10.24 6.98
N HIS A 22 0.53 9.83 8.06
CA HIS A 22 -0.77 10.42 8.38
C HIS A 22 -0.61 11.89 8.80
N SER A 23 -1.51 12.75 8.34
CA SER A 23 -1.56 14.14 8.80
C SER A 23 -1.86 14.20 10.29
N ALA A 24 -1.08 15.01 11.02
CA ALA A 24 -1.29 15.24 12.45
C ALA A 24 -2.62 15.98 12.72
N LEU A 25 -3.09 16.77 11.74
CA LEU A 25 -4.32 17.56 11.85
C LEU A 25 -5.54 16.76 11.41
N ASN A 26 -5.40 15.91 10.39
CA ASN A 26 -6.51 15.16 9.82
C ASN A 26 -6.10 13.71 9.55
N LYS A 27 -6.51 12.77 10.42
CA LYS A 27 -6.15 11.35 10.28
C LYS A 27 -6.66 10.71 8.98
N SER A 28 -7.65 11.32 8.33
CA SER A 28 -8.15 10.94 7.01
C SER A 28 -7.23 11.34 5.86
N GLU A 29 -6.08 11.96 6.12
CA GLU A 29 -5.12 12.36 5.10
C GLU A 29 -3.80 11.62 5.29
N ILE A 30 -3.26 11.14 4.18
CA ILE A 30 -1.93 10.52 4.11
C ILE A 30 -1.10 11.31 3.10
N PHE A 31 0.09 11.73 3.51
CA PHE A 31 1.08 12.38 2.66
C PHE A 31 2.19 11.40 2.31
N VAL A 32 2.61 11.44 1.04
CA VAL A 32 3.67 10.61 0.50
C VAL A 32 4.87 11.48 0.18
N HIS A 33 5.97 11.26 0.88
CA HIS A 33 7.23 11.98 0.66
C HIS A 33 8.32 11.04 0.16
N GLN A 34 9.28 11.58 -0.58
CA GLN A 34 10.50 10.85 -0.88
C GLN A 34 11.37 10.71 0.38
N ASP A 35 12.21 9.67 0.41
CA ASP A 35 13.18 9.53 1.49
C ASP A 35 14.13 10.75 1.57
N GLY A 36 14.45 11.16 2.79
CA GLY A 36 15.21 12.39 3.05
C GLY A 36 14.41 13.70 3.01
N GLN A 37 13.15 13.71 2.54
CA GLN A 37 12.33 14.92 2.59
C GLN A 37 11.71 15.16 3.98
N PRO A 38 11.75 16.41 4.48
CA PRO A 38 11.08 16.79 5.72
C PRO A 38 9.57 16.52 5.70
N PRO A 39 8.94 16.20 6.84
CA PRO A 39 7.49 15.98 6.94
C PRO A 39 6.65 17.17 6.46
N ASP A 40 7.11 18.40 6.72
CA ASP A 40 6.39 19.64 6.40
C ASP A 40 6.62 20.11 4.95
N SER A 41 7.40 19.38 4.16
CA SER A 41 7.63 19.68 2.75
C SER A 41 6.41 19.33 1.90
N ILE A 42 6.33 19.91 0.69
CA ILE A 42 5.27 19.60 -0.27
C ILE A 42 5.33 18.11 -0.61
N PRO A 43 4.23 17.35 -0.40
CA PRO A 43 4.22 15.93 -0.65
C PRO A 43 4.24 15.62 -2.14
N LEU A 44 4.85 14.49 -2.49
CA LEU A 44 4.86 13.98 -3.86
C LEU A 44 3.47 13.47 -4.26
N TYR A 45 2.78 12.81 -3.33
CA TYR A 45 1.39 12.40 -3.47
C TYR A 45 0.63 12.63 -2.18
N SER A 46 -0.68 12.79 -2.29
CA SER A 46 -1.56 12.83 -1.14
C SER A 46 -2.74 11.88 -1.34
N ALA A 47 -3.22 11.31 -0.25
CA ALA A 47 -4.41 10.48 -0.21
C ALA A 47 -5.41 11.06 0.78
N GLN A 48 -6.67 11.12 0.37
CA GLN A 48 -7.79 11.51 1.23
C GLN A 48 -8.72 10.30 1.40
N LEU A 49 -8.94 9.92 2.64
CA LEU A 49 -9.75 8.79 3.07
C LEU A 49 -11.11 9.28 3.53
N HIS A 50 -12.15 8.83 2.86
CA HIS A 50 -13.51 8.97 3.33
C HIS A 50 -13.91 7.65 3.97
N THR A 51 -14.30 7.65 5.25
CA THR A 51 -14.61 6.43 6.00
C THR A 51 -16.09 6.29 6.33
N TYR A 52 -16.88 7.36 6.22
CA TYR A 52 -18.30 7.36 6.60
C TYR A 52 -19.20 7.01 5.42
N THR A 53 -20.23 6.19 5.65
CA THR A 53 -21.33 5.79 4.73
C THR A 53 -20.94 5.06 3.44
N LYS A 54 -19.93 5.54 2.70
CA LYS A 54 -19.35 4.94 1.50
C LYS A 54 -17.83 5.13 1.55
N PRO A 55 -17.11 4.20 2.18
CA PRO A 55 -15.68 4.34 2.32
C PRO A 55 -15.02 4.43 0.94
N SER A 56 -14.18 5.43 0.75
CA SER A 56 -13.44 5.66 -0.48
C SER A 56 -12.10 6.31 -0.22
N LEU A 57 -11.22 6.23 -1.20
CA LEU A 57 -9.88 6.80 -1.22
C LEU A 57 -9.78 7.68 -2.46
N ARG A 58 -9.33 8.93 -2.31
CA ARG A 58 -8.91 9.78 -3.44
C ARG A 58 -7.41 9.96 -3.39
N PHE A 59 -6.76 9.85 -4.54
CA PHE A 59 -5.31 9.88 -4.66
C PHE A 59 -4.87 10.99 -5.62
N PHE A 60 -3.99 11.85 -5.15
CA PHE A 60 -3.56 13.08 -5.81
C PHE A 60 -2.06 13.07 -6.06
N GLN A 61 -1.63 13.61 -7.19
CA GLN A 61 -0.23 13.92 -7.45
C GLN A 61 0.08 15.32 -6.91
N GLY A 62 0.79 15.42 -5.79
CA GLY A 62 0.99 16.65 -5.03
C GLY A 62 0.02 16.83 -3.84
N PRO A 63 -0.11 18.05 -3.31
CA PRO A 63 -0.98 18.34 -2.16
C PRO A 63 -2.47 18.28 -2.53
N ILE A 64 -3.32 17.93 -1.55
CA ILE A 64 -4.78 17.95 -1.71
C ILE A 64 -5.23 19.37 -2.07
N GLY A 65 -6.03 19.52 -3.13
CA GLY A 65 -6.52 20.81 -3.61
C GLY A 65 -5.52 21.63 -4.44
N GLY A 66 -4.24 21.22 -4.50
CA GLY A 66 -3.23 21.85 -5.35
C GLY A 66 -2.74 20.96 -6.51
N GLY A 67 -2.87 19.64 -6.38
CA GLY A 67 -2.50 18.66 -7.39
C GLY A 67 -3.69 17.98 -8.08
N PRO A 68 -3.52 17.42 -9.29
CA PRO A 68 -4.58 16.67 -9.96
C PRO A 68 -4.90 15.38 -9.19
N GLN A 69 -6.19 15.01 -9.15
CA GLN A 69 -6.58 13.66 -8.75
C GLN A 69 -6.15 12.68 -9.84
N VAL A 70 -5.27 11.74 -9.49
CA VAL A 70 -4.72 10.76 -10.43
C VAL A 70 -5.24 9.35 -10.16
N GLY A 71 -5.89 9.11 -9.02
CA GLY A 71 -6.50 7.82 -8.74
C GLY A 71 -7.57 7.87 -7.66
N GLU A 72 -8.22 6.73 -7.47
CA GLU A 72 -9.24 6.53 -6.45
C GLU A 72 -9.38 5.05 -6.08
N GLY A 73 -10.01 4.80 -4.92
CA GLY A 73 -10.40 3.48 -4.46
C GLY A 73 -11.80 3.50 -3.88
N ASN A 74 -12.65 2.54 -4.26
CA ASN A 74 -14.00 2.37 -3.75
C ASN A 74 -14.08 1.06 -2.97
N PHE A 75 -14.28 1.14 -1.66
CA PHE A 75 -14.26 -0.02 -0.78
C PHE A 75 -15.68 -0.60 -0.64
N HIS A 76 -15.84 -1.88 -0.99
CA HIS A 76 -17.12 -2.57 -0.88
C HIS A 76 -17.28 -3.17 0.51
N GLN A 77 -18.09 -2.53 1.36
CA GLN A 77 -18.29 -2.92 2.77
C GLN A 77 -18.70 -4.39 2.95
N MET A 78 -19.42 -4.98 1.99
CA MET A 78 -19.92 -6.36 2.12
C MET A 78 -19.01 -7.43 1.51
N THR A 79 -18.14 -7.09 0.55
CA THR A 79 -17.47 -8.11 -0.29
C THR A 79 -15.95 -8.16 -0.13
N SER A 80 -15.37 -7.41 0.80
CA SER A 80 -13.91 -7.30 1.01
C SER A 80 -13.11 -6.98 -0.28
N ASN A 81 -13.82 -6.48 -1.29
CA ASN A 81 -13.30 -6.09 -2.58
C ASN A 81 -13.14 -4.58 -2.62
N THR A 82 -12.15 -4.12 -3.35
CA THR A 82 -11.91 -2.71 -3.60
C THR A 82 -11.68 -2.52 -5.09
N ASP A 83 -12.47 -1.65 -5.70
CA ASP A 83 -12.20 -1.20 -7.06
C ASP A 83 -11.25 -0.02 -7.00
N LEU A 84 -10.12 -0.13 -7.70
CA LEU A 84 -9.11 0.92 -7.80
C LEU A 84 -9.12 1.50 -9.21
N SER A 85 -8.87 2.80 -9.33
CA SER A 85 -8.64 3.47 -10.60
C SER A 85 -7.38 4.30 -10.50
N LEU A 86 -6.52 4.24 -11.51
CA LEU A 86 -5.32 5.06 -11.61
C LEU A 86 -5.18 5.56 -13.05
N ARG A 87 -5.23 6.88 -13.22
CA ARG A 87 -5.12 7.59 -14.51
C ARG A 87 -6.05 7.00 -15.58
N GLY A 88 -7.26 6.63 -15.17
CA GLY A 88 -8.30 6.07 -16.05
C GLY A 88 -8.22 4.55 -16.25
N GLN A 89 -7.22 3.85 -15.70
CA GLN A 89 -7.14 2.39 -15.74
C GLN A 89 -7.72 1.77 -14.47
N SER A 90 -8.51 0.70 -14.63
CA SER A 90 -9.19 0.03 -13.52
C SER A 90 -8.43 -1.20 -13.04
N PHE A 91 -8.34 -1.35 -11.72
CA PHE A 91 -7.72 -2.48 -11.03
C PHE A 91 -8.66 -3.00 -9.94
N LYS A 92 -8.44 -4.23 -9.50
CA LYS A 92 -9.20 -4.82 -8.38
C LYS A 92 -8.27 -5.27 -7.29
N LEU A 93 -8.58 -4.90 -6.05
CA LEU A 93 -7.87 -5.36 -4.86
C LEU A 93 -8.83 -6.16 -3.99
N ASN A 94 -8.59 -7.47 -3.90
CA ASN A 94 -9.48 -8.39 -3.20
C ASN A 94 -8.78 -8.94 -1.95
N MET A 95 -9.40 -8.80 -0.78
CA MET A 95 -8.88 -9.37 0.46
C MET A 95 -9.36 -10.80 0.64
N SER A 96 -8.42 -11.72 0.92
CA SER A 96 -8.74 -13.08 1.33
C SER A 96 -9.17 -13.08 2.80
N GLN A 97 -10.39 -13.56 3.10
CA GLN A 97 -10.86 -13.65 4.49
C GLN A 97 -10.07 -14.68 5.32
N LEU A 98 -9.48 -15.69 4.68
CA LEU A 98 -8.72 -16.75 5.37
C LEU A 98 -7.30 -16.33 5.71
N SER A 99 -6.59 -15.73 4.75
CA SER A 99 -5.16 -15.37 4.91
C SER A 99 -4.96 -13.90 5.28
N LEU A 100 -5.97 -13.05 5.10
CA LEU A 100 -5.89 -11.60 5.17
C LEU A 100 -4.90 -10.98 4.16
N ASP A 101 -4.47 -11.75 3.16
CA ASP A 101 -3.68 -11.27 2.03
C ASP A 101 -4.58 -10.54 1.03
N PHE A 102 -4.01 -9.58 0.30
CA PHE A 102 -4.71 -8.85 -0.76
C PHE A 102 -4.17 -9.23 -2.13
N THR A 103 -5.05 -9.57 -3.06
CA THR A 103 -4.69 -9.84 -4.45
C THR A 103 -5.05 -8.63 -5.32
N LEU A 104 -4.04 -8.02 -5.93
CA LEU A 104 -4.17 -6.95 -6.91
C LEU A 104 -4.23 -7.55 -8.32
N LYS A 105 -5.32 -7.27 -9.04
CA LYS A 105 -5.61 -7.77 -10.39
C LYS A 105 -5.70 -6.62 -11.39
N GLY A 106 -5.51 -6.96 -12.67
CA GLY A 106 -5.54 -6.01 -13.79
C GLY A 106 -4.18 -5.38 -14.08
N THR A 107 -3.11 -5.84 -13.43
CA THR A 107 -1.75 -5.32 -13.69
C THR A 107 -1.15 -5.97 -14.94
N PRO A 108 -0.30 -5.27 -15.72
CA PRO A 108 0.42 -5.87 -16.85
C PRO A 108 1.36 -7.02 -16.46
N MET A 109 1.77 -7.10 -15.19
CA MET A 109 2.65 -8.15 -14.66
C MET A 109 1.87 -9.39 -14.17
N GLY A 110 0.55 -9.42 -14.37
CA GLY A 110 -0.33 -10.47 -13.85
C GLY A 110 -0.91 -10.12 -12.47
N GLU A 111 -1.24 -11.15 -11.69
CA GLU A 111 -1.74 -10.96 -10.33
C GLU A 111 -0.56 -10.70 -9.38
N LEU A 112 -0.67 -9.64 -8.59
CA LEU A 112 0.27 -9.32 -7.52
C LEU A 112 -0.42 -9.52 -6.17
N LYS A 113 0.35 -9.85 -5.13
CA LYS A 113 -0.22 -10.12 -3.80
C LYS A 113 0.49 -9.32 -2.73
N TRP A 114 -0.27 -8.54 -1.96
CA TRP A 114 0.16 -7.99 -0.69
C TRP A 114 -0.04 -9.02 0.41
N LYS A 115 1.04 -9.55 0.95
CA LYS A 115 1.04 -10.58 2.00
C LYS A 115 1.57 -10.02 3.30
N LYS A 116 1.04 -10.46 4.44
CA LYS A 116 1.68 -10.16 5.73
C LYS A 116 2.99 -10.94 5.84
N ASN A 117 4.07 -10.27 6.17
CA ASN A 117 5.34 -10.95 6.45
C ASN A 117 5.20 -11.75 7.75
N LYS A 118 5.23 -13.09 7.63
CA LYS A 118 5.06 -14.02 8.75
C LYS A 118 6.17 -13.94 9.80
N PHE A 119 7.34 -13.42 9.44
CA PHE A 119 8.50 -13.34 10.33
C PHE A 119 8.56 -12.02 11.12
N THR A 120 8.04 -10.92 10.56
CA THR A 120 8.10 -9.59 11.20
C THR A 120 6.75 -9.11 11.73
N GLY A 121 5.65 -9.80 11.42
CA GLY A 121 4.30 -9.60 11.99
C GLY A 121 3.59 -8.29 11.63
N GLY A 122 4.33 -7.23 11.32
CA GLY A 122 3.82 -5.87 11.11
C GLY A 122 4.20 -5.24 9.77
N SER A 123 4.78 -6.01 8.84
CA SER A 123 5.11 -5.53 7.48
C SER A 123 4.26 -6.24 6.42
N LEU A 124 3.95 -5.51 5.34
CA LEU A 124 3.19 -5.99 4.19
C LEU A 124 4.15 -6.07 2.99
N GLU A 125 4.18 -7.18 2.27
CA GLU A 125 5.07 -7.40 1.14
C GLU A 125 4.26 -7.60 -0.13
N LEU A 126 4.56 -6.84 -1.19
CA LEU A 126 4.02 -7.06 -2.52
C LEU A 126 4.88 -8.10 -3.22
N VAL A 127 4.28 -9.19 -3.65
CA VAL A 127 4.95 -10.25 -4.40
C VAL A 127 4.28 -10.49 -5.76
N ASP A 128 5.05 -10.98 -6.72
CA ASP A 128 4.53 -11.46 -8.02
C ASP A 128 4.06 -12.92 -7.96
N GLY A 129 3.67 -13.47 -9.12
CA GLY A 129 3.22 -14.86 -9.24
C GLY A 129 4.29 -15.92 -8.92
N ASN A 130 5.56 -15.54 -8.85
CA ASN A 130 6.69 -16.40 -8.48
C ASN A 130 7.14 -16.16 -7.03
N ASP A 131 6.34 -15.47 -6.22
CA ASP A 131 6.67 -15.06 -4.85
C ASP A 131 7.90 -14.15 -4.73
N ARG A 132 8.32 -13.51 -5.83
CA ARG A 132 9.40 -12.51 -5.79
C ARG A 132 8.88 -11.22 -5.16
N VAL A 133 9.59 -10.71 -4.16
CA VAL A 133 9.27 -9.43 -3.54
C VAL A 133 9.53 -8.27 -4.48
N LEU A 134 8.50 -7.46 -4.71
CA LEU A 134 8.55 -6.22 -5.50
C LEU A 134 8.58 -4.97 -4.62
N ALA A 135 7.84 -4.98 -3.50
CA ALA A 135 7.78 -3.86 -2.56
C ALA A 135 7.50 -4.33 -1.13
N LYS A 136 7.83 -3.51 -0.14
CA LYS A 136 7.52 -3.74 1.28
C LYS A 136 7.05 -2.48 1.97
N VAL A 137 5.98 -2.58 2.75
CA VAL A 137 5.53 -1.55 3.68
C VAL A 137 5.96 -1.97 5.08
N LYS A 138 6.88 -1.21 5.68
CA LYS A 138 7.42 -1.44 7.02
C LYS A 138 6.87 -0.41 8.00
N SER A 139 6.65 -0.84 9.24
CA SER A 139 6.39 0.07 10.35
C SER A 139 7.70 0.67 10.86
N ASN A 140 7.75 1.98 11.11
CA ASN A 140 8.94 2.65 11.62
C ASN A 140 9.00 2.57 13.16
N GLY A 141 9.27 1.36 13.68
CA GLY A 141 9.35 1.13 15.13
C GLY A 141 8.06 1.50 15.86
N MET A 142 8.16 2.36 16.88
CA MET A 142 7.02 2.84 17.69
C MET A 142 6.17 3.90 16.97
N ASN A 143 6.62 4.45 15.83
CA ASN A 143 5.84 5.46 15.13
C ASN A 143 4.71 4.81 14.31
N LEU A 144 3.50 4.85 14.86
CA LEU A 144 2.31 4.27 14.23
C LEU A 144 1.80 5.10 13.04
N THR A 145 2.10 6.42 13.02
CA THR A 145 1.58 7.35 12.01
C THR A 145 2.42 7.40 10.74
N GLU A 146 3.61 6.79 10.75
CA GLU A 146 4.50 6.74 9.60
C GLU A 146 4.80 5.30 9.19
N LYS A 147 4.72 5.05 7.88
CA LYS A 147 5.10 3.78 7.27
C LYS A 147 6.12 4.03 6.17
N ARG A 148 7.15 3.18 6.12
CA ARG A 148 8.20 3.22 5.11
C ARG A 148 7.82 2.24 3.99
N LEU A 149 7.60 2.75 2.78
CA LEU A 149 7.37 1.96 1.58
C LEU A 149 8.69 1.84 0.80
N GLU A 150 9.15 0.62 0.60
CA GLU A 150 10.35 0.29 -0.14
C GLU A 150 9.96 -0.45 -1.42
N ILE A 151 10.45 0.00 -2.58
CA ILE A 151 10.24 -0.65 -3.89
C ILE A 151 11.59 -1.18 -4.37
N TYR A 152 11.66 -2.47 -4.68
CA TYR A 152 12.90 -3.19 -4.99
C TYR A 152 13.14 -3.44 -6.47
N ILE A 153 12.16 -3.14 -7.32
CA ILE A 153 12.28 -3.28 -8.76
C ILE A 153 12.40 -1.93 -9.45
N PRO A 154 13.16 -1.82 -10.55
CA PRO A 154 13.00 -0.74 -11.49
C PRO A 154 11.58 -0.77 -12.06
N CYS A 155 10.86 0.34 -11.97
CA CYS A 155 9.53 0.47 -12.53
C CYS A 155 9.30 1.91 -12.99
N ASP A 156 8.34 2.07 -13.91
CA ASP A 156 7.91 3.40 -14.35
C ASP A 156 7.07 4.09 -13.28
N ASP A 157 6.79 5.38 -13.51
CA ASP A 157 5.98 6.17 -12.59
C ASP A 157 4.55 5.60 -12.44
N PHE A 158 3.99 5.01 -13.49
CA PHE A 158 2.64 4.46 -13.44
C PHE A 158 2.56 3.28 -12.47
N PHE A 159 3.48 2.33 -12.57
CA PHE A 159 3.50 1.17 -11.71
C PHE A 159 3.90 1.55 -10.28
N SER A 160 4.84 2.49 -10.11
CA SER A 160 5.15 3.03 -8.79
C SER A 160 3.92 3.66 -8.12
N ASP A 161 3.12 4.43 -8.86
CA ASP A 161 1.88 5.03 -8.35
C ASP A 161 0.86 3.96 -7.96
N LEU A 162 0.74 2.89 -8.76
CA LEU A 162 -0.14 1.76 -8.46
C LEU A 162 0.29 1.01 -7.19
N ILE A 163 1.60 0.83 -6.96
CA ILE A 163 2.12 0.26 -5.71
C ILE A 163 1.72 1.15 -4.52
N ILE A 164 1.90 2.47 -4.63
CA ILE A 164 1.55 3.42 -3.55
C ILE A 164 0.03 3.36 -3.27
N LEU A 165 -0.79 3.49 -4.30
CA LEU A 165 -2.24 3.47 -4.19
C LEU A 165 -2.75 2.16 -3.57
N SER A 166 -2.27 1.01 -4.07
CA SER A 166 -2.69 -0.29 -3.57
C SER A 166 -2.20 -0.59 -2.15
N ALA A 167 -1.02 -0.08 -1.75
CA ALA A 167 -0.53 -0.17 -0.38
C ALA A 167 -1.44 0.60 0.60
N ILE A 168 -1.81 1.84 0.24
CA ILE A 168 -2.74 2.66 1.03
C ILE A 168 -4.11 1.99 1.12
N ALA A 169 -4.63 1.49 0.00
CA ALA A 169 -5.92 0.80 -0.03
C ALA A 169 -5.93 -0.50 0.82
N ALA A 170 -4.89 -1.34 0.72
CA ALA A 170 -4.80 -2.58 1.51
C ALA A 170 -4.77 -2.29 3.02
N LYS A 171 -4.05 -1.24 3.43
CA LYS A 171 -4.05 -0.74 4.82
C LYS A 171 -5.44 -0.31 5.25
N GLN A 172 -6.09 0.54 4.46
CA GLN A 172 -7.42 1.06 4.78
C GLN A 172 -8.47 -0.05 4.92
N VAL A 173 -8.44 -1.08 4.06
CA VAL A 173 -9.35 -2.22 4.17
C VAL A 173 -9.10 -3.02 5.45
N THR A 174 -7.83 -3.18 5.85
CA THR A 174 -7.47 -3.85 7.11
C THR A 174 -8.03 -3.09 8.31
N ASP A 175 -7.92 -1.76 8.31
CA ASP A 175 -8.40 -0.91 9.40
C ASP A 175 -9.93 -0.95 9.49
N ILE A 176 -10.63 -0.79 8.36
CA ILE A 176 -12.10 -0.90 8.28
C ILE A 176 -12.58 -2.27 8.79
N THR A 177 -11.95 -3.35 8.34
CA THR A 177 -12.34 -4.72 8.73
C THR A 177 -12.13 -4.95 10.24
N THR A 178 -11.05 -4.40 10.81
CA THR A 178 -10.74 -4.52 12.23
C THR A 178 -11.74 -3.76 13.09
N ASP A 179 -12.10 -2.53 12.71
CA ASP A 179 -13.10 -1.71 13.42
C ASP A 179 -14.48 -2.39 13.42
N HIS A 180 -14.89 -3.03 12.32
CA HIS A 180 -16.16 -3.75 12.27
C HIS A 180 -16.20 -5.00 13.17
N THR A 181 -15.06 -5.67 13.40
CA THR A 181 -15.00 -6.83 14.30
C THR A 181 -15.02 -6.46 15.79
N ALA A 182 -14.63 -5.23 16.15
CA ALA A 182 -14.58 -4.79 17.55
C ALA A 182 -15.96 -4.43 18.15
N VAL A 183 -17.00 -4.26 17.31
CA VAL A 183 -18.36 -3.86 17.74
C VAL A 183 -19.28 -5.06 17.98
N VAL A 184 -18.78 -6.30 17.80
CA VAL A 184 -19.57 -7.54 17.96
C VAL A 184 -19.05 -8.34 19.16
N TYR A 185 -19.07 -7.77 20.36
CA TYR A 185 -19.00 -8.49 21.64
C TYR A 185 -19.74 -7.74 22.74
#